data_AF-A0A952AY48-F1
#
_entry.id   AF-A0A952AY48-F1
#
_cell.length_a   1.000
_cell.length_b   1.000
_cell.length_c   1.000
_cell.angle_alpha   90.00
_cell.angle_beta   90.00
_cell.angle_gamma   90.00
#
_symmetry.space_group_name_H-M   'P 1'
#
loop_
_entity.id
_entity.type
_entity.pdbx_description
1 polymer ?
#
loop_
_entity_poly.entity_id
_entity_poly.type
_entity_poly.pdbx_seq_one_letter_code
_entity_poly.pdbx_strand_id
1 'polypeptide(L)'
;MKSSGLKRTGSKIVFGLISVVILLWTASLTTTFLQSVLPGQFWAVPYLGLVVFDGGMIGWMIVYLYNAEGSMQRSIALGLTVFNLLGVGLMTIAEIVLGGQTLTVAPELLGTVAIWGVGIWTFANVAGIVAYHLSSPDARIAAAIQEEKDALVEEALNDLRNRRQDNARVLSGQMGGAMYKALVSELGTDRDGDGIPDVYERPSKRDHAEAVNGNGANFTQRPSGR
;
A
#
# COMPACT_ATOMS: atom_id res chain seq x y z
N MET A 1 -7.50 -36.87 -44.50
CA MET A 1 -7.91 -36.00 -43.35
C MET A 1 -7.11 -34.69 -43.23
N LYS A 2 -6.63 -34.07 -44.32
CA LYS A 2 -5.82 -32.81 -44.28
C LYS A 2 -6.64 -31.52 -44.50
N SER A 3 -7.89 -31.65 -44.94
CA SER A 3 -8.77 -30.53 -45.32
C SER A 3 -9.37 -29.76 -44.13
N SER A 4 -9.54 -30.38 -42.95
CA SER A 4 -10.24 -29.70 -41.84
C SER A 4 -9.39 -28.60 -41.19
N GLY A 5 -8.06 -28.80 -41.11
CA GLY A 5 -7.13 -27.80 -40.58
C GLY A 5 -7.07 -26.53 -41.44
N LEU A 6 -6.97 -26.69 -42.76
CA LEU A 6 -6.92 -25.56 -43.70
C LEU A 6 -8.22 -24.75 -43.71
N LYS A 7 -9.38 -25.43 -43.65
CA LYS A 7 -10.69 -24.76 -43.53
C LYS A 7 -10.83 -24.00 -42.21
N ARG A 8 -10.36 -24.57 -41.09
CA ARG A 8 -10.38 -23.91 -39.78
C ARG A 8 -9.47 -22.69 -39.72
N THR A 9 -8.28 -22.76 -40.33
CA THR A 9 -7.36 -21.62 -40.40
C THR A 9 -7.88 -20.53 -41.34
N GLY A 10 -8.38 -20.90 -42.52
CA GLY A 10 -8.98 -19.96 -43.47
C GLY A 10 -10.17 -19.21 -42.88
N SER A 11 -11.06 -19.90 -42.16
CA SER A 11 -12.20 -19.27 -41.47
C SER A 11 -11.76 -18.26 -40.40
N LYS A 12 -10.71 -18.55 -39.63
CA LYS A 12 -10.16 -17.60 -38.64
C LYS A 12 -9.58 -16.35 -39.29
N ILE A 13 -8.89 -16.50 -40.42
CA ILE A 13 -8.30 -15.37 -41.15
C ILE A 13 -9.43 -14.48 -41.71
N VAL A 14 -10.42 -15.08 -42.36
CA VAL A 14 -11.58 -14.34 -42.91
C VAL A 14 -12.33 -13.62 -41.80
N PHE A 15 -12.62 -14.31 -40.69
CA PHE A 15 -13.26 -13.69 -39.53
C PHE A 15 -12.42 -12.53 -38.98
N GLY A 16 -11.11 -12.72 -38.79
CA GLY A 16 -10.21 -11.67 -38.32
C GLY A 16 -10.18 -10.46 -39.24
N LEU A 17 -10.17 -10.67 -40.56
CA LEU A 17 -10.20 -9.58 -41.54
C LEU A 17 -11.53 -8.80 -41.45
N ILE A 18 -12.66 -9.51 -41.40
CA ILE A 18 -13.98 -8.89 -41.25
C ILE A 18 -14.04 -8.10 -39.93
N SER A 19 -13.54 -8.65 -38.83
CA SER A 19 -13.49 -7.95 -37.54
C SER A 19 -12.65 -6.67 -37.61
N VAL A 20 -11.48 -6.71 -38.26
CA VAL A 20 -10.64 -5.51 -38.44
C VAL A 20 -11.36 -4.46 -39.28
N VAL A 21 -12.00 -4.85 -40.39
CA VAL A 21 -12.74 -3.90 -41.24
C VAL A 21 -13.88 -3.26 -40.47
N ILE A 22 -14.65 -4.05 -39.71
CA ILE A 22 -15.76 -3.53 -38.89
C ILE A 22 -15.23 -2.59 -37.80
N LEU A 23 -14.15 -2.95 -37.12
CA LEU A 23 -13.54 -2.10 -36.09
C LEU A 23 -13.01 -0.78 -36.67
N LEU A 24 -12.37 -0.81 -37.84
CA LEU A 24 -11.92 0.42 -38.50
C LEU A 24 -13.10 1.29 -38.93
N TRP A 25 -14.18 0.65 -39.40
CA TRP A 25 -15.40 1.35 -39.75
C TRP A 25 -16.05 2.01 -38.52
N THR A 26 -16.25 1.28 -37.41
CA THR A 26 -16.81 1.86 -36.18
C THR A 26 -15.91 2.96 -35.61
N ALA A 27 -14.60 2.75 -35.61
CA ALA A 27 -13.61 3.73 -35.18
C ALA A 27 -13.70 5.04 -36.01
N SER A 28 -13.91 4.94 -37.31
CA SER A 28 -14.10 6.11 -38.17
C SER A 28 -15.35 6.91 -37.78
N LEU A 29 -16.47 6.22 -37.54
CA LEU A 29 -17.73 6.83 -37.11
C LEU A 29 -17.61 7.48 -35.72
N THR A 30 -16.99 6.79 -34.75
CA THR A 30 -16.68 7.34 -33.42
C THR A 30 -15.91 8.65 -33.54
N THR A 31 -14.89 8.69 -34.40
CA THR A 31 -14.02 9.86 -34.55
C THR A 31 -14.78 11.03 -35.17
N THR A 32 -15.55 10.79 -36.25
CA THR A 32 -16.33 11.84 -36.92
C THR A 32 -17.43 12.38 -36.03
N PHE A 33 -18.10 11.52 -35.25
CA PHE A 33 -19.07 11.93 -34.24
C PHE A 33 -18.46 12.85 -33.19
N LEU A 34 -17.32 12.45 -32.62
CA LEU A 34 -16.65 13.26 -31.61
C LEU A 34 -16.17 14.61 -32.15
N GLN A 35 -15.75 14.67 -33.42
CA GLN A 35 -15.40 15.92 -34.09
C GLN A 35 -16.61 16.84 -34.28
N SER A 36 -17.78 16.28 -34.56
CA SER A 36 -19.00 17.07 -34.80
C SER A 36 -19.63 17.61 -33.51
N VAL A 37 -19.60 16.82 -32.42
CA VAL A 37 -20.23 17.19 -31.13
C VAL A 37 -19.32 17.99 -30.19
N LEU A 38 -18.00 17.95 -30.40
CA LEU A 38 -17.01 18.71 -29.63
C LEU A 38 -16.20 19.68 -30.52
N PRO A 39 -16.86 20.61 -31.25
CA PRO A 39 -16.16 21.53 -32.11
C PRO A 39 -15.27 22.48 -31.30
N GLY A 40 -14.09 22.82 -31.84
CA GLY A 40 -13.16 23.77 -31.21
C GLY A 40 -12.34 23.21 -30.04
N GLN A 41 -12.47 21.91 -29.73
CA GLN A 41 -11.56 21.24 -28.80
C GLN A 41 -10.20 20.96 -29.42
N PHE A 42 -9.21 20.64 -28.58
CA PHE A 42 -7.88 20.23 -29.05
C PHE A 42 -8.00 19.09 -30.08
N TRP A 43 -7.29 19.22 -31.20
CA TRP A 43 -7.45 18.35 -32.38
C TRP A 43 -7.29 16.85 -32.08
N ALA A 44 -6.57 16.49 -31.00
CA ALA A 44 -6.38 15.10 -30.60
C ALA A 44 -7.56 14.51 -29.81
N VAL A 45 -8.46 15.33 -29.26
CA VAL A 45 -9.56 14.89 -28.37
C VAL A 45 -10.43 13.80 -29.02
N PRO A 46 -10.85 13.89 -30.28
CA PRO A 46 -11.60 12.81 -30.94
C PRO A 46 -10.84 11.48 -30.99
N TYR A 47 -9.52 11.53 -31.22
CA TYR A 47 -8.68 10.34 -31.26
C TYR A 47 -8.40 9.76 -29.86
N LEU A 48 -8.29 10.61 -28.84
CA LEU A 48 -8.23 10.17 -27.45
C LEU A 48 -9.56 9.53 -27.02
N GLY A 49 -10.69 10.06 -27.48
CA GLY A 49 -11.99 9.44 -27.31
C GLY A 49 -12.05 8.06 -27.95
N LEU A 50 -11.55 7.89 -29.16
CA LEU A 50 -11.44 6.57 -29.81
C LEU A 50 -10.67 5.55 -28.94
N VAL A 51 -9.63 5.98 -28.22
CA VAL A 51 -8.93 5.12 -27.26
C VAL A 51 -9.82 4.76 -26.07
N VAL A 52 -10.66 5.66 -25.57
CA VAL A 52 -11.60 5.39 -24.48
C VAL A 52 -12.68 4.38 -24.91
N PHE A 53 -13.21 4.51 -26.12
CA PHE A 53 -14.31 3.68 -26.62
C PHE A 53 -13.81 2.39 -27.28
N ASP A 54 -13.37 2.45 -28.54
CA ASP A 54 -12.91 1.29 -29.31
C ASP A 54 -11.64 0.67 -28.69
N GLY A 55 -10.68 1.52 -28.30
CA GLY A 55 -9.46 1.08 -27.62
C GLY A 55 -9.74 0.45 -26.25
N GLY A 56 -10.67 1.04 -25.48
CA GLY A 56 -11.10 0.55 -24.19
C GLY A 56 -11.79 -0.81 -24.33
N MET A 57 -12.71 -0.95 -25.27
CA MET A 57 -13.38 -2.22 -25.56
C MET A 57 -12.36 -3.34 -25.85
N ILE A 58 -11.41 -3.10 -26.75
CA ILE A 58 -10.39 -4.09 -27.11
C ILE A 58 -9.44 -4.34 -25.94
N GLY A 59 -8.98 -3.28 -25.27
CA GLY A 59 -8.05 -3.34 -24.15
C GLY A 59 -8.63 -4.15 -22.99
N TRP A 60 -9.86 -3.85 -22.56
CA TRP A 60 -10.53 -4.59 -21.51
C TRP A 60 -10.85 -6.03 -21.90
N MET A 61 -11.15 -6.29 -23.18
CA MET A 61 -11.34 -7.65 -23.67
C MET A 61 -10.03 -8.45 -23.61
N ILE A 62 -8.91 -7.87 -24.02
CA ILE A 62 -7.57 -8.49 -23.91
C ILE A 62 -7.25 -8.76 -22.44
N VAL A 63 -7.48 -7.79 -21.56
CA VAL A 63 -7.28 -7.94 -20.13
C VAL A 63 -8.11 -9.09 -19.58
N TYR A 64 -9.39 -9.20 -19.95
CA TYR A 64 -10.27 -10.30 -19.55
C TYR A 64 -9.74 -11.67 -20.00
N LEU A 65 -9.24 -11.75 -21.25
CA LEU A 65 -8.80 -13.01 -21.84
C LEU A 65 -7.43 -13.48 -21.35
N TYR A 66 -6.50 -12.56 -21.07
CA TYR A 66 -5.09 -12.90 -20.87
C TYR A 66 -4.48 -12.44 -19.54
N ASN A 67 -5.02 -11.40 -18.91
CA ASN A 67 -4.39 -10.79 -17.71
C ASN A 67 -5.22 -10.95 -16.44
N ALA A 68 -6.52 -11.22 -16.55
CA ALA A 68 -7.42 -11.28 -15.41
C ALA A 68 -7.31 -12.64 -14.69
N GLU A 69 -6.62 -12.61 -13.55
CA GLU A 69 -6.36 -13.79 -12.72
C GLU A 69 -7.46 -13.98 -11.66
N GLY A 70 -7.99 -12.89 -11.09
CA GLY A 70 -9.05 -12.93 -10.08
C GLY A 70 -10.48 -12.85 -10.64
N SER A 71 -11.47 -13.37 -9.89
CA SER A 71 -12.89 -13.27 -10.25
C SER A 71 -13.37 -11.82 -10.36
N MET A 72 -12.90 -10.95 -9.47
CA MET A 72 -13.18 -9.51 -9.49
C MET A 72 -12.51 -8.80 -10.67
N GLN A 73 -11.27 -9.15 -11.01
CA GLN A 73 -10.62 -8.61 -12.21
C GLN A 73 -11.35 -9.02 -13.49
N ARG A 74 -11.83 -10.27 -13.55
CA ARG A 74 -12.64 -10.78 -14.67
C ARG A 74 -13.98 -10.06 -14.79
N SER A 75 -14.66 -9.80 -13.67
CA SER A 75 -15.94 -9.07 -13.71
C SER A 75 -15.76 -7.62 -14.14
N ILE A 76 -14.72 -6.93 -13.66
CA ILE A 76 -14.38 -5.56 -14.07
C ILE A 76 -14.05 -5.51 -15.56
N ALA A 77 -13.16 -6.39 -16.02
CA ALA A 77 -12.72 -6.39 -17.42
C ALA A 77 -13.88 -6.73 -18.38
N LEU A 78 -14.69 -7.73 -18.05
CA LEU A 78 -15.88 -8.06 -18.85
C LEU A 78 -16.92 -6.95 -18.81
N GLY A 79 -17.16 -6.37 -17.63
CA GLY A 79 -18.09 -5.27 -17.44
C GLY A 79 -17.72 -4.05 -18.29
N LEU A 80 -16.45 -3.65 -18.26
CA LEU A 80 -15.96 -2.52 -19.06
C LEU A 80 -15.87 -2.83 -20.55
N THR A 81 -15.64 -4.08 -20.94
CA THR A 81 -15.74 -4.50 -22.34
C THR A 81 -17.16 -4.29 -22.87
N VAL A 82 -18.17 -4.77 -22.14
CA VAL A 82 -19.60 -4.62 -22.52
C VAL A 82 -20.01 -3.15 -22.47
N PHE A 83 -19.58 -2.41 -21.44
CA PHE A 83 -19.89 -1.00 -21.30
C PHE A 83 -19.30 -0.15 -22.45
N ASN A 84 -18.06 -0.41 -22.84
CA ASN A 84 -17.45 0.27 -23.99
C ASN A 84 -18.11 -0.17 -25.31
N LEU A 85 -18.49 -1.43 -25.46
CA LEU A 85 -19.28 -1.90 -26.62
C LEU A 85 -20.60 -1.14 -26.76
N LEU A 86 -21.31 -0.89 -25.64
CA LEU A 86 -22.51 -0.04 -25.66
C LEU A 86 -22.18 1.39 -26.10
N GLY A 87 -21.08 1.95 -25.62
CA GLY A 87 -20.62 3.28 -26.05
C GLY A 87 -20.35 3.36 -27.55
N VAL A 88 -19.55 2.42 -28.09
CA VAL A 88 -19.27 2.31 -29.53
C VAL A 88 -20.57 2.14 -30.33
N GLY A 89 -21.50 1.31 -29.85
CA GLY A 89 -22.80 1.11 -30.49
C GLY A 89 -23.64 2.38 -30.52
N LEU A 90 -23.73 3.11 -29.40
CA LEU A 90 -24.46 4.37 -29.32
C LEU A 90 -23.85 5.44 -30.22
N MET A 91 -22.52 5.56 -30.27
CA MET A 91 -21.83 6.49 -31.16
C MET A 91 -22.03 6.14 -32.63
N THR A 92 -21.93 4.86 -32.98
CA THR A 92 -22.19 4.37 -34.33
C THR A 92 -23.61 4.71 -34.78
N ILE A 93 -24.61 4.46 -33.91
CA ILE A 93 -26.01 4.79 -34.19
C ILE A 93 -26.19 6.30 -34.32
N ALA A 94 -25.63 7.09 -33.40
CA ALA A 94 -25.74 8.54 -33.42
C ALA A 94 -25.12 9.13 -34.69
N GLU A 95 -23.95 8.65 -35.10
CA GLU A 95 -23.28 9.10 -36.32
C GLU A 95 -24.04 8.69 -37.58
N ILE A 96 -24.59 7.47 -37.66
CA ILE A 96 -25.41 7.07 -38.81
C ILE A 96 -26.66 7.93 -38.92
N VAL A 97 -27.30 8.24 -37.79
CA VAL A 97 -28.51 9.09 -37.76
C VAL A 97 -28.18 10.54 -38.11
N LEU A 98 -27.08 11.09 -37.60
CA LEU A 98 -26.66 12.47 -37.84
C LEU A 98 -26.02 12.68 -39.20
N GLY A 99 -25.11 11.79 -39.63
CA GLY A 99 -24.45 11.82 -40.93
C GLY A 99 -25.41 11.57 -42.10
N GLY A 100 -26.57 10.95 -41.85
CA GLY A 100 -27.68 10.88 -42.80
C GLY A 100 -28.49 12.17 -42.97
N GLN A 101 -28.26 13.17 -42.11
CA GLN A 101 -28.95 14.47 -42.14
C GLN A 101 -27.96 15.57 -42.51
N THR A 102 -28.32 16.46 -43.44
CA THR A 102 -27.53 17.64 -43.81
C THR A 102 -27.62 18.75 -42.74
N LEU A 103 -27.65 18.37 -41.47
CA LEU A 103 -27.64 19.34 -40.37
C LEU A 103 -26.20 19.82 -40.20
N THR A 104 -25.93 21.02 -40.69
CA THR A 104 -24.67 21.75 -40.50
C THR A 104 -24.35 22.03 -39.03
N VAL A 105 -25.29 21.76 -38.11
CA VAL A 105 -25.13 21.88 -36.65
C VAL A 105 -25.91 20.75 -35.97
N ALA A 106 -25.24 19.95 -35.13
CA ALA A 106 -25.92 18.94 -34.31
C ALA A 106 -26.90 19.62 -33.33
N PRO A 107 -28.11 19.09 -33.12
CA PRO A 107 -29.06 19.64 -32.15
C PRO A 107 -28.44 19.88 -30.76
N GLU A 108 -28.72 21.02 -30.12
CA GLU A 108 -28.08 21.42 -28.85
C GLU A 108 -28.22 20.37 -27.73
N LEU A 109 -29.36 19.67 -27.69
CA LEU A 109 -29.58 18.57 -26.74
C LEU A 109 -28.64 17.38 -26.99
N LEU A 110 -28.34 17.06 -28.26
CA LEU A 110 -27.41 15.99 -28.61
C LEU A 110 -25.97 16.36 -28.25
N GLY A 111 -25.56 17.61 -28.47
CA GLY A 111 -24.24 18.09 -28.02
C GLY A 111 -24.08 17.97 -26.50
N THR A 112 -25.08 18.39 -25.74
CA THR A 112 -25.06 18.29 -24.28
C THR A 112 -24.99 16.83 -23.79
N VAL A 113 -25.83 15.95 -24.34
CA VAL A 113 -25.81 14.52 -23.99
C VAL A 113 -24.50 13.85 -24.39
N ALA A 114 -23.93 14.21 -25.55
CA ALA A 114 -22.64 13.68 -25.99
C ALA A 114 -21.50 14.07 -25.04
N ILE A 115 -21.45 15.34 -24.59
CA ILE A 115 -20.44 15.79 -23.62
C ILE A 115 -20.52 14.97 -22.32
N TRP A 116 -21.72 14.83 -21.75
CA TRP A 116 -21.92 14.03 -20.54
C TRP A 116 -21.61 12.55 -20.77
N GLY A 117 -22.04 11.99 -21.89
CA GLY A 117 -21.77 10.61 -22.27
C GLY A 117 -20.26 10.33 -22.35
N VAL A 118 -19.52 11.16 -23.08
CA VAL A 118 -18.05 11.02 -23.20
C VAL A 118 -17.38 11.18 -21.84
N GLY A 119 -17.83 12.13 -21.01
CA GLY A 119 -17.32 12.31 -19.65
C GLY A 119 -17.52 11.07 -18.77
N ILE A 120 -18.74 10.50 -18.77
CA ILE A 120 -19.07 9.29 -18.00
C ILE A 120 -18.23 8.11 -18.47
N TRP A 121 -18.10 7.90 -19.78
CA TRP A 121 -17.30 6.79 -20.32
C TRP A 121 -15.82 6.93 -19.99
N THR A 122 -15.29 8.14 -20.08
CA THR A 122 -13.89 8.43 -19.72
C THR A 122 -13.66 8.14 -18.24
N PHE A 123 -14.53 8.65 -17.37
CA PHE A 123 -14.43 8.42 -15.94
C PHE A 123 -14.53 6.92 -15.58
N ALA A 124 -15.50 6.21 -16.17
CA ALA A 124 -15.67 4.77 -15.94
C ALA A 124 -14.43 3.97 -16.35
N ASN A 125 -13.77 4.32 -17.46
CA ASN A 125 -12.52 3.68 -17.87
C ASN A 125 -11.39 3.93 -16.86
N VAL A 126 -11.21 5.18 -16.41
CA VAL A 126 -10.18 5.52 -15.41
C VAL A 126 -10.46 4.82 -14.07
N ALA A 127 -11.70 4.89 -13.58
CA ALA A 127 -12.12 4.20 -12.36
C ALA A 127 -11.92 2.68 -12.48
N GLY A 128 -12.22 2.13 -13.66
CA GLY A 128 -11.99 0.75 -14.01
C GLY A 128 -10.53 0.32 -13.88
N ILE A 129 -9.59 1.13 -14.40
CA ILE A 129 -8.14 0.88 -14.29
C ILE A 129 -7.73 0.80 -12.82
N VAL A 130 -8.18 1.76 -12.00
CA VAL A 130 -7.87 1.78 -10.57
C VAL A 130 -8.45 0.56 -9.86
N ALA A 131 -9.74 0.27 -10.08
CA ALA A 131 -10.42 -0.87 -9.48
C ALA A 131 -9.78 -2.21 -9.86
N TYR A 132 -9.31 -2.35 -11.11
CA TYR A 132 -8.62 -3.54 -11.60
C TYR A 132 -7.32 -3.83 -10.85
N HIS A 133 -6.49 -2.79 -10.62
CA HIS A 133 -5.23 -2.93 -9.90
C HIS A 133 -5.44 -3.25 -8.41
N LEU A 134 -6.42 -2.58 -7.78
CA LEU A 134 -6.79 -2.86 -6.38
C LEU A 134 -7.36 -4.27 -6.20
N SER A 135 -7.95 -4.84 -7.23
CA SER A 135 -8.54 -6.19 -7.21
C SER A 135 -7.52 -7.30 -7.50
N SER A 136 -6.23 -6.98 -7.62
CA SER A 136 -5.20 -7.98 -7.92
C SER A 136 -5.11 -9.04 -6.81
N PRO A 137 -5.12 -10.34 -7.16
CA PRO A 137 -5.01 -11.42 -6.19
C PRO A 137 -3.77 -11.28 -5.30
N ASP A 138 -2.65 -10.86 -5.88
CA ASP A 138 -1.41 -10.59 -5.14
C ASP A 138 -1.57 -9.47 -4.11
N ALA A 139 -2.27 -8.38 -4.43
CA ALA A 139 -2.56 -7.35 -3.45
C ALA A 139 -3.47 -7.87 -2.33
N ARG A 140 -4.43 -8.75 -2.64
CA ARG A 140 -5.31 -9.36 -1.63
C ARG A 140 -4.55 -10.34 -0.74
N ILE A 141 -3.66 -11.15 -1.31
CA ILE A 141 -2.79 -12.07 -0.56
C ILE A 141 -1.79 -11.29 0.30
N ALA A 142 -1.15 -10.26 -0.26
CA ALA A 142 -0.22 -9.41 0.48
C ALA A 142 -0.92 -8.67 1.62
N ALA A 143 -2.14 -8.15 1.40
CA ALA A 143 -2.94 -7.52 2.44
C ALA A 143 -3.30 -8.51 3.56
N ALA A 144 -3.77 -9.71 3.22
CA ALA A 144 -4.09 -10.74 4.21
C ALA A 144 -2.86 -11.19 5.03
N ILE A 145 -1.70 -11.35 4.37
CA ILE A 145 -0.44 -11.66 5.06
C ILE A 145 -0.01 -10.52 5.99
N GLN A 146 -0.18 -9.27 5.55
CA GLN A 146 0.17 -8.10 6.36
C GLN A 146 -0.74 -7.99 7.59
N GLU A 147 -2.04 -8.22 7.41
CA GLU A 147 -3.03 -8.24 8.50
C GLU A 147 -2.68 -9.31 9.56
N GLU A 148 -2.34 -10.53 9.13
CA GLU A 148 -1.85 -11.60 10.02
C GLU A 148 -0.54 -11.22 10.73
N LYS A 149 0.40 -10.60 10.03
CA LYS A 149 1.66 -10.12 10.62
C LYS A 149 1.41 -9.06 11.68
N ASP A 150 0.53 -8.11 11.40
CA ASP A 150 0.22 -7.02 12.32
C ASP A 150 -0.46 -7.58 13.58
N ALA A 151 -1.38 -8.54 13.43
CA ALA A 151 -2.00 -9.24 14.56
C ALA A 151 -0.97 -10.03 15.40
N LEU A 152 -0.04 -10.76 14.75
CA LEU A 152 1.03 -11.48 15.44
C LEU A 152 1.95 -10.53 16.22
N VAL A 153 2.31 -9.40 15.61
CA VAL A 153 3.15 -8.38 16.24
C VAL A 153 2.44 -7.79 17.45
N GLU A 154 1.14 -7.49 17.35
CA GLU A 154 0.35 -6.97 18.46
C GLU A 154 0.26 -7.97 19.62
N GLU A 155 0.05 -9.26 19.32
CA GLU A 155 0.05 -10.33 20.32
C GLU A 155 1.43 -10.46 21.00
N ALA A 156 2.51 -10.43 20.22
CA ALA A 156 3.87 -10.47 20.74
C ALA A 156 4.19 -9.26 21.65
N LEU A 157 3.70 -8.07 21.29
CA LEU A 157 3.83 -6.87 22.13
C LEU A 157 3.06 -7.01 23.45
N ASN A 158 1.87 -7.61 23.42
CA ASN A 158 1.09 -7.90 24.63
C ASN A 158 1.78 -8.93 25.53
N ASP A 159 2.28 -10.03 24.98
CA ASP A 159 3.05 -11.03 25.75
C ASP A 159 4.30 -10.43 26.39
N LEU A 160 5.07 -9.62 25.65
CA LEU A 160 6.23 -8.90 26.18
C LEU A 160 5.86 -7.97 27.35
N ARG A 161 4.71 -7.28 27.27
CA ARG A 161 4.22 -6.42 28.35
C ARG A 161 3.85 -7.24 29.59
N ASN A 162 3.18 -8.39 29.41
CA ASN A 162 2.81 -9.28 30.50
C ASN A 162 4.07 -9.85 31.19
N ARG A 163 5.02 -10.39 30.42
CA ARG A 163 6.30 -10.88 30.94
C ARG A 163 7.10 -9.78 31.66
N ARG A 164 7.06 -8.54 31.15
CA ARG A 164 7.69 -7.39 31.83
C ARG A 164 7.05 -7.15 33.20
N GLN A 165 5.72 -7.19 33.31
CA GLN A 165 5.03 -7.01 34.59
C GLN A 165 5.34 -8.12 35.58
N ASP A 166 5.35 -9.38 35.11
CA ASP A 166 5.68 -10.53 35.96
C ASP A 166 7.14 -10.48 36.43
N ASN A 167 8.08 -10.17 35.53
CA ASN A 167 9.49 -9.99 35.89
C ASN A 167 9.68 -8.82 36.87
N ALA A 168 8.94 -7.72 36.70
CA ALA A 168 8.97 -6.59 37.62
C ALA A 168 8.43 -6.96 39.02
N ARG A 169 7.37 -7.79 39.09
CA ARG A 169 6.84 -8.33 40.36
C ARG A 169 7.83 -9.27 41.04
N VAL A 170 8.48 -10.15 40.30
CA VAL A 170 9.51 -11.05 40.83
C VAL A 170 10.70 -10.25 41.35
N LEU A 171 11.18 -9.29 40.57
CA LEU A 171 12.29 -8.42 40.96
C LEU A 171 11.95 -7.58 42.20
N SER A 172 10.76 -6.98 42.27
CA SER A 172 10.34 -6.20 43.44
C SER A 172 10.19 -7.08 44.68
N GLY A 173 9.73 -8.34 44.54
CA GLY A 173 9.71 -9.31 45.64
C GLY A 173 11.11 -9.66 46.15
N GLN A 174 12.08 -9.87 45.25
CA GLN A 174 13.47 -10.15 45.62
C GLN A 174 14.15 -8.94 46.27
N MET A 175 14.00 -7.75 45.69
CA MET A 175 14.56 -6.52 46.25
C MET A 175 13.90 -6.17 47.59
N GLY A 176 12.58 -6.32 47.71
CA GLY A 176 11.85 -6.12 48.96
C GLY A 176 12.28 -7.09 50.07
N GLY A 177 12.47 -8.37 49.74
CA GLY A 177 12.99 -9.36 50.69
C GLY A 177 14.44 -9.08 51.11
N ALA A 178 15.31 -8.68 50.19
CA ALA A 178 16.68 -8.30 50.48
C ALA A 178 16.75 -7.02 51.33
N MET A 179 15.95 -5.99 51.00
CA MET A 179 15.85 -4.74 51.76
C MET A 179 15.26 -4.98 53.16
N TYR A 180 14.20 -5.80 53.27
CA TYR A 180 13.63 -6.18 54.57
C TYR A 180 14.65 -6.93 55.42
N LYS A 181 15.39 -7.88 54.83
CA LYS A 181 16.46 -8.59 55.55
C LYS A 181 17.59 -7.65 55.98
N ALA A 182 17.94 -6.67 55.15
CA ALA A 182 18.92 -5.64 55.50
C ALA A 182 18.40 -4.78 56.67
N LEU A 183 17.18 -4.27 56.60
CA LEU A 183 16.54 -3.49 57.68
C LEU A 183 16.44 -4.30 58.98
N VAL A 184 16.01 -5.56 58.92
CA VAL A 184 15.93 -6.44 60.11
C VAL A 184 17.33 -6.78 60.63
N SER A 185 18.32 -6.95 59.75
CA SER A 185 19.70 -7.14 60.18
C SER A 185 20.20 -5.89 60.89
N GLU A 186 19.94 -4.69 60.36
CA GLU A 186 20.31 -3.42 60.98
C GLU A 186 19.63 -3.26 62.35
N LEU A 187 18.32 -3.51 62.45
CA LEU A 187 17.54 -3.50 63.70
C LEU A 187 17.94 -4.61 64.69
N GLY A 188 18.48 -5.74 64.21
CA GLY A 188 18.94 -6.85 65.04
C GLY A 188 20.40 -6.73 65.49
N THR A 189 21.19 -5.87 64.83
CA THR A 189 22.53 -5.48 65.29
C THR A 189 22.51 -4.41 66.37
N ASP A 190 21.41 -3.68 66.56
CA ASP A 190 21.18 -2.82 67.73
C ASP A 190 21.08 -3.74 68.98
N ARG A 191 22.24 -4.05 69.54
CA ARG A 191 22.40 -5.05 70.59
C ARG A 191 22.22 -4.45 71.98
N ASP A 192 22.20 -3.13 72.09
CA ASP A 192 22.08 -2.37 73.33
C ASP A 192 20.78 -1.55 73.46
N GLY A 193 19.97 -1.48 72.40
CA GLY A 193 18.58 -1.01 72.41
C GLY A 193 18.44 0.51 72.36
N ASP A 194 19.40 1.22 71.76
CA ASP A 194 19.50 2.67 71.80
C ASP A 194 18.92 3.37 70.54
N GLY A 195 18.56 2.60 69.52
CA GLY A 195 17.94 3.09 68.29
C GLY A 195 18.93 3.68 67.27
N ILE A 196 20.24 3.47 67.42
CA ILE A 196 21.28 3.91 66.49
C ILE A 196 22.01 2.67 65.91
N PRO A 197 22.19 2.55 64.58
CA PRO A 197 22.87 1.38 64.03
C PRO A 197 24.37 1.33 64.38
N ASP A 198 24.82 0.27 65.07
CA ASP A 198 26.22 0.00 65.49
C ASP A 198 27.26 0.14 64.36
N VAL A 199 26.85 -0.01 63.09
CA VAL A 199 27.72 0.13 61.92
C VAL A 199 28.32 1.54 61.81
N TYR A 200 27.69 2.53 62.44
CA TYR A 200 28.16 3.92 62.52
C TYR A 200 28.99 4.21 63.79
N GLU A 201 29.06 3.27 64.72
CA GLU A 201 29.89 3.39 65.92
C GLU A 201 31.31 2.86 65.65
N ARG A 202 32.21 3.73 65.20
CA ARG A 202 33.65 3.42 65.20
C ARG A 202 34.20 3.43 66.63
N PRO A 203 34.93 2.39 67.08
CA PRO A 203 35.59 2.42 68.38
C PRO A 203 36.80 3.37 68.34
N SER A 204 36.68 4.53 68.98
CA SER A 204 37.77 5.49 69.12
C SER A 204 38.76 5.07 70.22
N LYS A 205 39.70 4.17 69.90
CA LYS A 205 40.90 4.01 70.73
C LYS A 205 41.97 4.99 70.25
N ARG A 206 42.07 6.15 70.91
CA ARG A 206 43.22 7.05 70.80
C ARG A 206 43.55 7.63 72.16
N ASP A 207 44.38 6.91 72.91
CA ASP A 207 45.22 7.51 73.95
C ASP A 207 46.51 6.69 74.13
N HIS A 208 47.63 7.44 74.13
CA HIS A 208 48.99 7.14 74.59
C HIS A 208 50.16 6.82 73.61
N ALA A 209 51.21 7.63 73.84
CA ALA A 209 52.66 7.54 73.53
C ALA A 209 53.15 8.08 72.17
N GLU A 210 53.74 9.28 72.05
CA GLU A 210 55.04 9.82 72.51
C GLU A 210 56.27 9.52 71.60
N ALA A 211 56.76 10.61 70.98
CA ALA A 211 58.16 11.03 70.73
C ALA A 211 59.13 10.23 69.81
N VAL A 212 60.10 11.00 69.29
CA VAL A 212 61.36 10.68 68.55
C VAL A 212 61.27 10.93 67.02
N ASN A 213 61.56 12.14 66.49
CA ASN A 213 62.85 12.86 66.26
C ASN A 213 63.50 12.55 64.89
N GLY A 214 63.78 13.60 64.10
CA GLY A 214 65.04 13.71 63.35
C GLY A 214 65.01 13.68 61.81
N ASN A 215 65.13 14.86 61.20
CA ASN A 215 66.05 15.25 60.10
C ASN A 215 66.19 14.38 58.82
N GLY A 216 66.06 15.02 57.65
CA GLY A 216 66.61 14.49 56.39
C GLY A 216 66.19 15.26 55.14
N ALA A 217 67.15 15.95 54.52
CA ALA A 217 66.98 16.85 53.39
C ALA A 217 66.97 16.15 52.00
N ASN A 218 66.35 16.82 51.02
CA ASN A 218 66.76 17.01 49.61
C ASN A 218 67.21 15.78 48.77
N PHE A 219 66.52 15.48 47.65
CA PHE A 219 67.13 15.40 46.31
C PHE A 219 66.11 15.23 45.17
N THR A 220 66.58 15.58 43.98
CA THR A 220 65.93 15.91 42.72
C THR A 220 65.57 14.72 41.80
N GLN A 221 64.87 15.08 40.71
CA GLN A 221 64.98 14.56 39.33
C GLN A 221 64.01 13.48 38.81
N ARG A 222 63.22 13.91 37.81
CA ARG A 222 62.63 13.12 36.71
C ARG A 222 63.71 12.58 35.76
N PRO A 223 63.45 11.45 35.08
CA PRO A 223 63.85 11.20 33.69
C PRO A 223 62.60 11.02 32.80
N SER A 224 62.43 11.78 31.72
CA SER A 224 62.88 11.53 30.32
C SER A 224 62.30 10.26 29.69
N GLY A 225 61.51 10.44 28.63
CA GLY A 225 60.76 9.38 27.97
C GLY A 225 61.53 8.50 27.00
N ARG A 226 60.80 7.49 26.52
CA ARG A 226 60.77 6.93 25.18
C ARG A 226 59.39 6.30 24.98
#